data_AF-A8P9C2-F1
#
_entry.id   AF-A8P9C2-F1
#
_cell.length_a   1.000
_cell.length_b   1.000
_cell.length_c   1.000
_cell.angle_alpha   90.00
_cell.angle_beta   90.00
_cell.angle_gamma   90.00
#
_symmetry.space_group_name_H-M   'P 1'
#
loop_
_entity.id
_entity.type
_entity.pdbx_description
1 polymer ?
#
loop_
_entity_poly.entity_id
_entity_poly.type
_entity_poly.pdbx_seq_one_letter_code
_entity_poly.pdbx_strand_id
1 'polypeptide(L)'
;MSAPGPYDKKSQDSSQEVLEKPVATTTIQSAESLEAAGPTFDDKRTRRLLRKLDINIVPFLSLLYLRVGITCCCLQIALAVFFPFYVAAEIPSNIMMKRTSPSLWLAIIMFGWGLCMTLMGIVKSFPGLLIARMALGLCEGGLFPGVTWYITLWYRRHECGLRMAIFFSAATLAGAFGGLLARGITEMRGVGGLAGWAWIFILEGLVTIVVAFIAKFVIHDNPETARFLTAEERTEVKTRLKQDRTSLADEYNSKYLWDALKDWKIYVHMLITIGIYTPLYSISLFLPTIVKAMGYTNEKSQLMSVPPYVAGCIATILGGLFADRAKQRGLFMMGFCVIAIIGFVMLISSHSPAAQYVGTFFTVCGIYPNVPLGVAWNGNNIGGATKRAVGIAMHVAFTYRSTEAPRYFAGHGLLIATTTMSLVLSFFMHVYLRRENNRRDEELRQEMDAAGGKIVSRDEWYTQEMREKERERGDYASFFRYTI
;
A
#
# COMPACT_ATOMS: atom_id res chain seq x y z
N MET A 1 -80.70 14.29 -9.87
CA MET A 1 -81.52 14.53 -8.65
C MET A 1 -81.82 13.17 -8.05
N SER A 2 -81.60 12.81 -6.80
CA SER A 2 -80.88 13.35 -5.64
C SER A 2 -80.81 12.14 -4.67
N ALA A 3 -79.70 11.97 -3.95
CA ALA A 3 -79.59 11.05 -2.81
C ALA A 3 -80.46 11.56 -1.61
N PRO A 4 -80.70 10.85 -0.48
CA PRO A 4 -79.68 10.23 0.41
C PRO A 4 -80.08 8.90 1.13
N GLY A 5 -79.12 8.31 1.90
CA GLY A 5 -79.20 7.05 2.69
C GLY A 5 -80.01 7.10 4.01
N PRO A 6 -79.70 6.35 5.11
CA PRO A 6 -78.46 5.60 5.47
C PRO A 6 -78.61 4.21 6.19
N TYR A 7 -77.46 3.52 6.29
CA TYR A 7 -76.93 2.50 7.24
C TYR A 7 -77.80 1.72 8.25
N ASP A 8 -77.61 0.38 8.29
CA ASP A 8 -77.39 -0.39 9.55
C ASP A 8 -76.61 -1.73 9.37
N LYS A 9 -76.07 -2.26 10.49
CA LYS A 9 -74.92 -3.19 10.66
C LYS A 9 -75.16 -4.73 10.67
N LYS A 10 -74.09 -5.47 10.26
CA LYS A 10 -73.44 -6.70 10.83
C LYS A 10 -73.96 -8.15 10.59
N SER A 11 -72.93 -9.04 10.56
CA SER A 11 -72.79 -10.52 10.72
C SER A 11 -73.38 -11.42 9.63
N GLN A 12 -72.56 -12.07 8.78
CA GLN A 12 -71.74 -13.30 8.95
C GLN A 12 -72.48 -14.57 8.46
N ASP A 13 -71.80 -15.25 7.52
CA ASP A 13 -71.75 -16.69 7.25
C ASP A 13 -72.43 -17.27 5.99
N SER A 14 -71.80 -18.35 5.48
CA SER A 14 -72.13 -19.28 4.38
C SER A 14 -71.25 -19.26 3.11
N SER A 15 -70.32 -20.23 3.11
CA SER A 15 -70.14 -21.31 2.12
C SER A 15 -69.87 -21.02 0.63
N GLN A 16 -68.73 -21.51 0.11
CA GLN A 16 -68.69 -22.59 -0.90
C GLN A 16 -67.26 -23.04 -1.30
N GLU A 17 -67.10 -24.37 -1.38
CA GLU A 17 -65.93 -25.17 -1.79
C GLU A 17 -65.53 -24.98 -3.27
N VAL A 18 -64.23 -25.14 -3.61
CA VAL A 18 -63.78 -25.77 -4.89
C VAL A 18 -62.40 -26.46 -4.74
N LEU A 19 -62.42 -27.80 -4.76
CA LEU A 19 -61.48 -28.80 -5.33
C LEU A 19 -59.97 -28.81 -4.98
N GLU A 20 -59.58 -29.80 -4.15
CA GLU A 20 -58.21 -30.34 -4.04
C GLU A 20 -57.90 -31.40 -5.13
N LYS A 21 -56.68 -31.36 -5.68
CA LYS A 21 -56.01 -32.49 -6.38
C LYS A 21 -54.64 -32.73 -5.72
N PRO A 22 -54.18 -33.99 -5.59
CA PRO A 22 -52.99 -34.33 -4.81
C PRO A 22 -51.72 -34.17 -5.65
N VAL A 23 -50.66 -33.59 -5.09
CA VAL A 23 -49.31 -33.62 -5.67
C VAL A 23 -48.33 -34.20 -4.66
N ALA A 24 -47.57 -35.17 -5.16
CA ALA A 24 -46.80 -36.16 -4.43
C ALA A 24 -45.68 -35.58 -3.55
N THR A 25 -45.60 -36.11 -2.32
CA THR A 25 -44.50 -35.95 -1.38
C THR A 25 -43.50 -37.08 -1.58
N THR A 26 -42.45 -36.92 -2.38
CA THR A 26 -41.20 -37.70 -2.21
C THR A 26 -40.01 -37.04 -2.93
N THR A 27 -38.88 -36.94 -2.22
CA THR A 27 -37.50 -36.69 -2.73
C THR A 27 -37.01 -35.23 -2.79
N ILE A 28 -36.89 -34.54 -1.64
CA ILE A 28 -36.01 -33.34 -1.51
C ILE A 28 -34.97 -33.48 -0.38
N GLN A 29 -34.96 -34.59 0.36
CA GLN A 29 -34.02 -34.77 1.50
C GLN A 29 -32.61 -35.27 1.14
N SER A 30 -32.24 -35.39 -0.13
CA SER A 30 -30.90 -35.87 -0.55
C SER A 30 -30.01 -34.82 -1.25
N ALA A 31 -30.48 -33.58 -1.44
CA ALA A 31 -29.70 -32.53 -2.09
C ALA A 31 -28.99 -31.58 -1.10
N GLU A 32 -29.56 -31.33 0.09
CA GLU A 32 -29.01 -30.37 1.07
C GLU A 32 -27.82 -30.91 1.88
N SER A 33 -27.59 -32.23 1.88
CA SER A 33 -26.47 -32.84 2.63
C SER A 33 -25.17 -32.98 1.82
N LEU A 34 -25.14 -32.55 0.55
CA LEU A 34 -23.95 -32.59 -0.32
C LEU A 34 -23.30 -31.22 -0.59
N GLU A 35 -23.96 -30.10 -0.26
CA GLU A 35 -23.37 -28.75 -0.37
C GLU A 35 -22.48 -28.35 0.82
N ALA A 36 -22.38 -29.18 1.87
CA ALA A 36 -21.60 -28.93 3.08
C ALA A 36 -20.09 -29.24 2.94
N ALA A 37 -19.60 -29.61 1.75
CA ALA A 37 -18.18 -29.85 1.49
C ALA A 37 -17.70 -28.94 0.35
N GLY A 38 -17.45 -27.66 0.66
CA GLY A 38 -16.75 -26.78 -0.26
C GLY A 38 -15.40 -27.40 -0.69
N PRO A 39 -14.93 -27.18 -1.93
CA PRO A 39 -13.72 -27.85 -2.40
C PRO A 39 -12.55 -27.47 -1.50
N THR A 40 -11.99 -28.45 -0.79
CA THR A 40 -10.76 -28.32 -0.03
C THR A 40 -9.64 -28.01 -1.00
N PHE A 41 -9.26 -26.73 -1.10
CA PHE A 41 -8.24 -26.27 -2.02
C PHE A 41 -6.86 -26.76 -1.57
N ASP A 42 -6.16 -27.47 -2.44
CA ASP A 42 -4.78 -27.92 -2.22
C ASP A 42 -3.82 -26.72 -2.18
N ASP A 43 -3.05 -26.60 -1.10
CA ASP A 43 -2.00 -25.59 -0.88
C ASP A 43 -1.03 -25.50 -2.06
N LYS A 44 -0.78 -26.61 -2.77
CA LYS A 44 0.09 -26.64 -3.96
C LYS A 44 -0.51 -25.87 -5.14
N ARG A 45 -1.83 -25.95 -5.37
CA ARG A 45 -2.52 -25.18 -6.43
C ARG A 45 -2.55 -23.69 -6.08
N THR A 46 -2.85 -23.37 -4.82
CA THR A 46 -2.79 -22.00 -4.29
C THR A 46 -1.43 -21.33 -4.55
N ARG A 47 -0.33 -22.03 -4.25
CA ARG A 47 1.03 -21.49 -4.46
C ARG A 47 1.36 -21.30 -5.95
N ARG A 48 0.84 -22.15 -6.84
CA ARG A 48 1.02 -21.99 -8.30
C ARG A 48 0.24 -20.78 -8.83
N LEU A 49 -0.99 -20.58 -8.36
CA LEU A 49 -1.80 -19.41 -8.71
C LEU A 49 -1.13 -18.11 -8.23
N LEU A 50 -0.68 -18.07 -6.97
CA LEU A 50 0.04 -16.92 -6.42
C LEU A 50 1.32 -16.62 -7.22
N ARG A 51 2.10 -17.65 -7.60
CA ARG A 51 3.27 -17.45 -8.46
C ARG A 51 2.91 -16.91 -9.85
N LYS A 52 1.81 -17.36 -10.44
CA LYS A 52 1.33 -16.88 -11.76
C LYS A 52 0.90 -15.42 -11.70
N LEU A 53 0.23 -15.02 -10.61
CA LEU A 53 -0.12 -13.64 -10.34
C LEU A 53 1.12 -12.78 -10.07
N ASP A 54 2.06 -13.29 -9.26
CA ASP A 54 3.31 -12.59 -8.96
C ASP A 54 4.11 -12.35 -10.24
N ILE A 55 4.26 -13.34 -11.12
CA ILE A 55 5.02 -13.21 -12.40
C ILE A 55 4.37 -12.22 -13.37
N ASN A 56 3.04 -12.13 -13.42
CA ASN A 56 2.35 -11.29 -14.40
C ASN A 56 2.11 -9.87 -13.90
N ILE A 57 1.98 -9.67 -12.59
CA ILE A 57 1.61 -8.37 -12.01
C ILE A 57 2.84 -7.67 -11.45
N VAL A 58 3.67 -8.39 -10.70
CA VAL A 58 4.70 -7.77 -9.86
C VAL A 58 5.90 -7.24 -10.65
N PRO A 59 6.43 -7.91 -11.69
CA PRO A 59 7.50 -7.36 -12.52
C PRO A 59 7.13 -6.06 -13.22
N PHE A 60 5.89 -5.94 -13.74
CA PHE A 60 5.44 -4.72 -14.40
C PHE A 60 5.24 -3.58 -13.40
N LEU A 61 4.64 -3.85 -12.24
CA LEU A 61 4.56 -2.88 -11.15
C LEU A 61 5.96 -2.44 -10.68
N SER A 62 6.88 -3.39 -10.54
CA SER A 62 8.27 -3.14 -10.12
C SER A 62 9.01 -2.27 -11.13
N LEU A 63 8.92 -2.59 -12.43
CA LEU A 63 9.53 -1.82 -13.51
C LEU A 63 9.07 -0.35 -13.50
N LEU A 64 7.81 -0.09 -13.11
CA LEU A 64 7.23 1.25 -13.08
C LEU A 64 7.85 2.17 -12.01
N TYR A 65 8.53 1.64 -10.99
CA TYR A 65 9.05 2.44 -9.86
C TYR A 65 10.57 2.71 -9.94
N LEU A 66 11.22 2.38 -11.05
CA LEU A 66 12.67 2.46 -11.17
C LEU A 66 13.14 3.92 -11.44
N ARG A 67 13.68 4.64 -10.43
CA ARG A 67 14.32 5.97 -10.61
C ARG A 67 15.63 6.26 -9.88
N VAL A 68 16.38 7.21 -10.46
CA VAL A 68 17.73 7.67 -10.11
C VAL A 68 17.71 9.10 -9.56
N GLY A 69 18.40 9.35 -8.44
CA GLY A 69 18.52 10.69 -7.84
C GLY A 69 19.92 11.32 -8.01
N ILE A 70 19.97 12.60 -8.38
CA ILE A 70 21.17 13.45 -8.31
C ILE A 70 20.80 14.79 -7.63
N THR A 71 21.67 15.30 -6.74
CA THR A 71 21.43 16.54 -5.97
C THR A 71 22.57 17.55 -6.11
N CYS A 72 22.23 18.86 -6.22
CA CYS A 72 23.14 20.01 -6.03
C CYS A 72 22.41 21.16 -5.28
N CYS A 73 23.15 21.97 -4.51
CA CYS A 73 22.68 22.81 -3.39
C CYS A 73 21.69 23.96 -3.67
N CYS A 74 21.30 24.27 -4.90
CA CYS A 74 20.22 25.23 -5.19
C CYS A 74 18.85 24.56 -5.50
N LEU A 75 18.80 23.22 -5.46
CA LEU A 75 17.63 22.40 -5.83
C LEU A 75 16.68 22.05 -4.67
N GLN A 76 16.99 22.40 -3.43
CA GLN A 76 16.18 21.97 -2.27
C GLN A 76 14.76 22.55 -2.29
N ILE A 77 14.57 23.79 -2.74
CA ILE A 77 13.23 24.38 -2.90
C ILE A 77 12.46 23.66 -4.02
N ALA A 78 13.13 23.36 -5.14
CA ALA A 78 12.52 22.64 -6.25
C ALA A 78 12.18 21.17 -5.90
N LEU A 79 12.95 20.54 -5.00
CA LEU A 79 12.65 19.24 -4.43
C LEU A 79 11.48 19.33 -3.43
N ALA A 80 11.45 20.36 -2.58
CA ALA A 80 10.41 20.53 -1.56
C ALA A 80 9.03 20.84 -2.18
N VAL A 81 8.99 21.64 -3.25
CA VAL A 81 7.74 22.03 -3.94
C VAL A 81 7.02 20.83 -4.56
N PHE A 82 7.70 19.71 -4.84
CA PHE A 82 7.07 18.50 -5.35
C PHE A 82 6.10 17.84 -4.34
N PHE A 83 6.49 17.76 -3.06
CA PHE A 83 5.78 16.96 -2.05
C PHE A 83 4.36 17.45 -1.72
N PRO A 84 4.09 18.76 -1.55
CA PRO A 84 2.73 19.23 -1.30
C PRO A 84 1.75 18.85 -2.41
N PHE A 85 2.18 18.92 -3.67
CA PHE A 85 1.35 18.56 -4.82
C PHE A 85 1.19 17.05 -4.95
N TYR A 86 2.24 16.29 -4.63
CA TYR A 86 2.18 14.83 -4.53
C TYR A 86 1.08 14.40 -3.55
N VAL A 87 1.14 14.90 -2.31
CA VAL A 87 0.19 14.58 -1.23
C VAL A 87 -1.22 15.04 -1.57
N ALA A 88 -1.36 16.25 -2.14
CA ALA A 88 -2.65 16.76 -2.57
C ALA A 88 -3.30 15.91 -3.68
N ALA A 89 -2.48 15.25 -4.51
CA ALA A 89 -2.95 14.38 -5.59
C ALA A 89 -3.34 12.98 -5.11
N GLU A 90 -2.83 12.50 -3.97
CA GLU A 90 -3.07 11.14 -3.48
C GLU A 90 -4.56 10.87 -3.23
N ILE A 91 -5.25 11.76 -2.52
CA ILE A 91 -6.66 11.58 -2.15
C ILE A 91 -7.57 11.62 -3.41
N PRO A 92 -7.50 12.66 -4.27
CA PRO A 92 -8.32 12.70 -5.49
C PRO A 92 -8.02 11.55 -6.44
N SER A 93 -6.75 11.19 -6.59
CA SER A 93 -6.34 10.09 -7.48
C SER A 93 -6.91 8.75 -7.03
N ASN A 94 -6.87 8.46 -5.74
CA ASN A 94 -7.46 7.24 -5.19
C ASN A 94 -8.99 7.19 -5.37
N ILE A 95 -9.68 8.33 -5.25
CA ILE A 95 -11.12 8.42 -5.52
C ILE A 95 -11.38 8.18 -7.02
N MET A 96 -10.57 8.77 -7.90
CA MET A 96 -10.72 8.60 -9.34
C MET A 96 -10.50 7.17 -9.79
N MET A 97 -9.55 6.46 -9.18
CA MET A 97 -9.26 5.06 -9.48
C MET A 97 -10.40 4.10 -9.08
N LYS A 98 -11.28 4.49 -8.15
CA LYS A 98 -12.55 3.78 -7.89
C LYS A 98 -13.62 4.06 -8.94
N ARG A 99 -13.62 5.26 -9.53
CA ARG A 99 -14.61 5.70 -10.53
C ARG A 99 -14.25 5.25 -11.94
N THR A 100 -12.96 5.12 -12.23
CA THR A 100 -12.40 4.74 -13.52
C THR A 100 -11.82 3.33 -13.44
N SER A 101 -11.47 2.75 -14.59
CA SER A 101 -10.76 1.47 -14.61
C SER A 101 -9.32 1.64 -14.10
N PRO A 102 -8.85 0.78 -13.16
CA PRO A 102 -7.50 0.91 -12.59
C PRO A 102 -6.38 0.89 -13.64
N SER A 103 -6.51 0.07 -14.69
CA SER A 103 -5.53 0.00 -15.79
C SER A 103 -5.38 1.33 -16.53
N LEU A 104 -6.50 1.99 -16.83
CA LEU A 104 -6.53 3.26 -17.54
C LEU A 104 -5.97 4.37 -16.66
N TRP A 105 -6.38 4.44 -15.40
CA TRP A 105 -5.95 5.49 -14.49
C TRP A 105 -4.45 5.41 -14.18
N LEU A 106 -3.93 4.22 -13.90
CA LEU A 106 -2.49 4.00 -13.71
C LEU A 106 -1.71 4.36 -14.99
N ALA A 107 -2.20 4.00 -16.18
CA ALA A 107 -1.56 4.39 -17.44
C ALA A 107 -1.56 5.90 -17.67
N ILE A 108 -2.64 6.62 -17.33
CA ILE A 108 -2.72 8.08 -17.42
C ILE A 108 -1.71 8.75 -16.48
N ILE A 109 -1.62 8.28 -15.24
CA ILE A 109 -0.63 8.74 -14.25
C ILE A 109 0.78 8.57 -14.80
N MET A 110 1.12 7.39 -15.30
CA MET A 110 2.44 7.07 -15.83
C MET A 110 2.78 7.89 -17.08
N PHE A 111 1.80 8.10 -17.96
CA PHE A 111 1.96 8.95 -19.14
C PHE A 111 2.23 10.40 -18.74
N GLY A 112 1.43 10.96 -17.82
CA GLY A 112 1.64 12.31 -17.29
C GLY A 112 2.99 12.47 -16.60
N TRP A 113 3.40 11.46 -15.83
CA TRP A 113 4.70 11.41 -15.18
C TRP A 113 5.86 11.45 -16.17
N GLY A 114 5.83 10.57 -17.19
CA GLY A 114 6.85 10.52 -18.23
C GLY A 114 6.88 11.77 -19.11
N LEU A 115 5.73 12.38 -19.38
CA LEU A 115 5.62 13.64 -20.10
C LEU A 115 6.27 14.79 -19.32
N CYS A 116 5.91 14.96 -18.04
CA CYS A 116 6.51 15.98 -17.18
C CYS A 116 8.03 15.84 -17.09
N MET A 117 8.54 14.60 -17.06
CA MET A 117 9.97 14.32 -17.03
C MET A 117 10.69 14.69 -18.31
N THR A 118 10.11 14.34 -19.45
CA THR A 118 10.65 14.70 -20.77
C THR A 118 10.70 16.22 -20.91
N LEU A 119 9.63 16.91 -20.49
CA LEU A 119 9.56 18.37 -20.48
C LEU A 119 10.54 19.01 -19.49
N MET A 120 10.83 18.38 -18.34
CA MET A 120 11.79 18.91 -17.37
C MET A 120 13.22 18.93 -17.92
N GLY A 121 13.58 17.98 -18.80
CA GLY A 121 14.89 17.95 -19.45
C GLY A 121 15.16 19.14 -20.40
N ILE A 122 14.13 19.82 -20.90
CA ILE A 122 14.27 20.96 -21.83
C ILE A 122 14.12 22.32 -21.14
N VAL A 123 13.82 22.35 -19.84
CA VAL A 123 13.64 23.58 -19.07
C VAL A 123 14.99 24.31 -18.88
N LYS A 124 15.00 25.60 -19.20
CA LYS A 124 16.18 26.48 -19.04
C LYS A 124 16.02 27.55 -17.96
N SER A 125 14.85 27.63 -17.32
CA SER A 125 14.53 28.67 -16.33
C SER A 125 14.18 28.07 -14.96
N PHE A 126 14.57 28.76 -13.89
CA PHE A 126 14.25 28.33 -12.53
C PHE A 126 12.74 28.29 -12.23
N PRO A 127 11.93 29.30 -12.63
CA PRO A 127 10.47 29.21 -12.49
C PRO A 127 9.86 28.07 -13.30
N GLY A 128 10.37 27.82 -14.52
CA GLY A 128 9.94 26.69 -15.34
C GLY A 128 10.22 25.34 -14.67
N LEU A 129 11.34 25.23 -13.94
CA LEU A 129 11.69 24.03 -13.20
C LEU A 129 10.74 23.81 -12.02
N LEU A 130 10.36 24.88 -11.31
CA LEU A 130 9.37 24.80 -10.23
C LEU A 130 8.01 24.33 -10.75
N ILE A 131 7.51 24.90 -11.84
CA ILE A 131 6.23 24.50 -12.45
C ILE A 131 6.28 23.03 -12.90
N ALA A 132 7.37 22.61 -13.54
CA ALA A 132 7.56 21.23 -13.95
C ALA A 132 7.54 20.27 -12.74
N ARG A 133 8.14 20.67 -11.60
CA ARG A 133 8.12 19.90 -10.35
C ARG A 133 6.75 19.83 -9.69
N MET A 134 5.98 20.92 -9.74
CA MET A 134 4.59 20.93 -9.24
C MET A 134 3.71 19.99 -10.06
N ALA A 135 3.80 20.07 -11.40
CA ALA A 135 3.08 19.20 -12.31
C ALA A 135 3.48 17.73 -12.13
N LEU A 136 4.79 17.47 -11.95
CA LEU A 136 5.31 16.14 -11.64
C LEU A 136 4.68 15.57 -10.36
N GLY A 137 4.62 16.35 -9.28
CA GLY A 137 3.98 15.94 -8.03
C GLY A 137 2.50 15.57 -8.23
N LEU A 138 1.77 16.41 -8.97
CA LEU A 138 0.35 16.16 -9.26
C LEU A 138 0.12 14.89 -10.08
N CYS A 139 1.00 14.62 -11.06
CA CYS A 139 0.91 13.40 -11.88
C CYS A 139 1.35 12.16 -11.11
N GLU A 140 2.43 12.22 -10.33
CA GLU A 140 3.06 11.07 -9.69
C GLU A 140 2.33 10.62 -8.40
N GLY A 141 1.73 11.56 -7.66
CA GLY A 141 1.12 11.30 -6.33
C GLY A 141 0.16 10.13 -6.29
N GLY A 142 -0.59 9.90 -7.37
CA GLY A 142 -1.53 8.81 -7.46
C GLY A 142 -0.93 7.40 -7.57
N LEU A 143 0.34 7.27 -7.96
CA LEU A 143 0.89 5.99 -8.39
C LEU A 143 1.06 5.02 -7.22
N PHE A 144 1.81 5.42 -6.19
CA PHE A 144 2.11 4.55 -5.05
C PHE A 144 0.84 4.10 -4.28
N PRO A 145 -0.05 5.01 -3.83
CA PRO A 145 -1.29 4.59 -3.19
C PRO A 145 -2.22 3.84 -4.16
N GLY A 146 -2.17 4.19 -5.45
CA GLY A 146 -2.94 3.55 -6.49
C GLY A 146 -2.59 2.07 -6.69
N VAL A 147 -1.30 1.78 -6.84
CA VAL A 147 -0.77 0.42 -6.93
C VAL A 147 -1.05 -0.36 -5.65
N THR A 148 -0.87 0.27 -4.49
CA THR A 148 -1.14 -0.35 -3.18
C THR A 148 -2.60 -0.81 -3.09
N TRP A 149 -3.56 0.06 -3.45
CA TRP A 149 -4.97 -0.30 -3.47
C TRP A 149 -5.28 -1.35 -4.54
N TYR A 150 -4.69 -1.26 -5.74
CA TYR A 150 -4.84 -2.26 -6.78
C TYR A 150 -4.43 -3.66 -6.30
N ILE A 151 -3.30 -3.79 -5.58
CA ILE A 151 -2.89 -5.06 -4.97
C ILE A 151 -3.97 -5.60 -4.02
N THR A 152 -4.63 -4.74 -3.24
CA THR A 152 -5.72 -5.19 -2.34
C THR A 152 -6.97 -5.69 -3.05
N LEU A 153 -7.13 -5.45 -4.36
CA LEU A 153 -8.24 -6.01 -5.15
C LEU A 153 -8.01 -7.48 -5.52
N TRP A 154 -6.74 -7.88 -5.68
CA TRP A 154 -6.36 -9.19 -6.22
C TRP A 154 -5.91 -10.19 -5.14
N TYR A 155 -5.44 -9.71 -3.99
CA TYR A 155 -4.82 -10.52 -2.95
C TYR A 155 -5.51 -10.38 -1.60
N ARG A 156 -5.40 -11.41 -0.76
CA ARG A 156 -5.88 -11.35 0.64
C ARG A 156 -5.00 -10.44 1.48
N ARG A 157 -5.55 -9.92 2.59
CA ARG A 157 -4.87 -9.07 3.57
C ARG A 157 -3.51 -9.58 4.01
N HIS A 158 -3.35 -10.89 4.20
CA HIS A 158 -2.09 -11.52 4.62
C HIS A 158 -1.13 -11.83 3.47
N GLU A 159 -1.55 -11.67 2.22
CA GLU A 159 -0.73 -11.91 1.03
C GLU A 159 -0.20 -10.60 0.42
N CYS A 160 -0.84 -9.45 0.73
CA CYS A 160 -0.51 -8.14 0.19
C CYS A 160 0.91 -7.64 0.54
N GLY A 161 1.42 -7.95 1.74
CA GLY A 161 2.67 -7.36 2.24
C GLY A 161 3.87 -7.71 1.39
N LEU A 162 4.03 -8.98 1.03
CA LEU A 162 5.08 -9.45 0.13
C LEU A 162 5.00 -8.79 -1.25
N ARG A 163 3.80 -8.59 -1.80
CA ARG A 163 3.63 -7.98 -3.15
C ARG A 163 3.99 -6.51 -3.13
N MET A 164 3.59 -5.79 -2.09
CA MET A 164 4.01 -4.41 -1.87
C MET A 164 5.53 -4.33 -1.66
N ALA A 165 6.12 -5.31 -0.95
CA ALA A 165 7.56 -5.38 -0.75
C ALA A 165 8.33 -5.64 -2.05
N ILE A 166 7.86 -6.53 -2.92
CA ILE A 166 8.52 -6.74 -4.22
C ILE A 166 8.37 -5.51 -5.10
N PHE A 167 7.18 -4.88 -5.16
CA PHE A 167 6.99 -3.61 -5.86
C PHE A 167 7.98 -2.53 -5.38
N PHE A 168 8.09 -2.35 -4.06
CA PHE A 168 9.00 -1.37 -3.47
C PHE A 168 10.49 -1.76 -3.59
N SER A 169 10.80 -3.06 -3.70
CA SER A 169 12.17 -3.52 -3.93
C SER A 169 12.73 -3.01 -5.26
N ALA A 170 11.87 -2.76 -6.24
CA ALA A 170 12.25 -2.16 -7.51
C ALA A 170 12.70 -0.70 -7.35
N ALA A 171 12.06 0.07 -6.48
CA ALA A 171 12.52 1.40 -6.06
C ALA A 171 13.96 1.36 -5.53
N THR A 172 14.23 0.35 -4.71
CA THR A 172 15.53 0.15 -4.07
C THR A 172 16.58 -0.23 -5.09
N LEU A 173 16.23 -1.13 -6.02
CA LEU A 173 17.10 -1.56 -7.11
C LEU A 173 17.43 -0.41 -8.06
N ALA A 174 16.47 0.48 -8.29
CA ALA A 174 16.69 1.69 -9.05
C ALA A 174 17.73 2.62 -8.45
N GLY A 175 17.67 2.81 -7.12
CA GLY A 175 18.67 3.56 -6.37
C GLY A 175 20.06 2.95 -6.55
N ALA A 176 20.15 1.63 -6.63
CA ALA A 176 21.41 0.91 -6.86
C ALA A 176 21.97 1.16 -8.26
N PHE A 177 21.17 0.97 -9.31
CA PHE A 177 21.67 1.11 -10.69
C PHE A 177 21.65 2.54 -11.21
N GLY A 178 21.04 3.46 -10.46
CA GLY A 178 20.80 4.79 -10.96
C GLY A 178 22.07 5.59 -11.18
N GLY A 179 22.99 5.59 -10.22
CA GLY A 179 24.28 6.28 -10.38
C GLY A 179 25.06 5.76 -11.61
N LEU A 180 24.96 4.46 -11.90
CA LEU A 180 25.63 3.83 -13.04
C LEU A 180 24.99 4.24 -14.38
N LEU A 181 23.65 4.22 -14.48
CA LEU A 181 22.93 4.67 -15.65
C LEU A 181 23.14 6.17 -15.91
N ALA A 182 23.07 6.98 -14.86
CA ALA A 182 23.34 8.40 -14.93
C ALA A 182 24.74 8.69 -15.48
N ARG A 183 25.77 7.93 -15.07
CA ARG A 183 27.12 8.04 -15.63
C ARG A 183 27.11 7.79 -17.13
N GLY A 184 26.56 6.65 -17.58
CA GLY A 184 26.55 6.29 -19.00
C GLY A 184 25.82 7.32 -19.88
N ILE A 185 24.71 7.86 -19.39
CA ILE A 185 23.91 8.86 -20.13
C ILE A 185 24.59 10.24 -20.11
N THR A 186 25.34 10.57 -19.06
CA THR A 186 26.01 11.88 -18.97
C THR A 186 27.09 12.06 -20.05
N GLU A 187 27.63 10.98 -20.60
CA GLU A 187 28.56 10.99 -21.75
C GLU A 187 27.89 11.54 -23.04
N MET A 188 26.56 11.61 -23.12
CA MET A 188 25.83 12.25 -24.23
C MET A 188 25.87 13.79 -24.19
N ARG A 189 26.76 14.38 -23.39
CA ARG A 189 26.93 15.82 -23.30
C ARG A 189 27.28 16.41 -24.68
N GLY A 190 26.52 17.41 -25.12
CA GLY A 190 26.74 18.07 -26.41
C GLY A 190 25.90 17.50 -27.56
N VAL A 191 25.30 16.31 -27.40
CA VAL A 191 24.32 15.78 -28.35
C VAL A 191 23.06 16.68 -28.30
N GLY A 192 22.66 17.21 -29.45
CA GLY A 192 21.50 18.11 -29.57
C GLY A 192 21.65 19.46 -28.85
N GLY A 193 22.87 19.86 -28.47
CA GLY A 193 23.13 21.10 -27.73
C GLY A 193 22.63 21.10 -26.28
N LEU A 194 22.30 19.93 -25.73
CA LEU A 194 21.81 19.75 -24.37
C LEU A 194 22.93 19.28 -23.41
N ALA A 195 22.78 19.60 -22.13
CA ALA A 195 23.66 19.12 -21.08
C ALA A 195 23.39 17.63 -20.79
N GLY A 196 24.41 16.86 -20.40
CA GLY A 196 24.27 15.41 -20.16
C GLY A 196 23.19 15.04 -19.13
N TRP A 197 22.95 15.90 -18.12
CA TRP A 197 21.91 15.67 -17.12
C TRP A 197 20.49 15.76 -17.71
N ALA A 198 20.27 16.57 -18.75
CA ALA A 198 18.96 16.72 -19.39
C ALA A 198 18.53 15.44 -20.12
N TRP A 199 19.50 14.75 -20.72
CA TRP A 199 19.26 13.47 -21.40
C TRP A 199 18.81 12.36 -20.45
N ILE A 200 19.20 12.41 -19.18
CA ILE A 200 18.70 11.47 -18.15
C ILE A 200 17.18 11.61 -18.02
N PHE A 201 16.69 12.85 -17.83
CA PHE A 201 15.26 13.12 -17.69
C PHE A 201 14.46 12.79 -18.95
N ILE A 202 15.02 13.07 -20.14
CA ILE A 202 14.38 12.81 -21.43
C ILE A 202 14.27 11.31 -21.71
N LEU A 203 15.37 10.56 -21.58
CA LEU A 203 15.38 9.13 -21.86
C LEU A 203 14.50 8.35 -20.88
N GLU A 204 14.60 8.65 -19.58
CA GLU A 204 13.75 8.02 -18.58
C GLU A 204 12.27 8.36 -18.81
N GLY A 205 11.96 9.62 -19.12
CA GLY A 205 10.61 10.06 -19.44
C GLY A 205 10.00 9.35 -20.64
N LEU A 206 10.77 9.20 -21.73
CA LEU A 206 10.33 8.49 -22.94
C LEU A 206 10.10 6.99 -22.69
N VAL A 207 11.02 6.32 -22.00
CA VAL A 207 10.84 4.92 -21.61
C VAL A 207 9.58 4.76 -20.76
N THR A 208 9.35 5.69 -19.82
CA THR A 208 8.15 5.70 -18.97
C THR A 208 6.86 5.84 -19.78
N ILE A 209 6.85 6.72 -20.79
CA ILE A 209 5.70 6.89 -21.70
C ILE A 209 5.42 5.60 -22.48
N VAL A 210 6.46 4.95 -23.02
CA VAL A 210 6.30 3.67 -23.74
C VAL A 210 5.73 2.60 -22.82
N VAL A 211 6.25 2.48 -21.60
CA VAL A 211 5.74 1.55 -20.59
C VAL A 211 4.29 1.89 -20.22
N ALA A 212 3.91 3.16 -20.13
CA ALA A 212 2.53 3.57 -19.86
C ALA A 212 1.54 3.10 -20.94
N PHE A 213 1.92 3.19 -22.21
CA PHE A 213 1.10 2.67 -23.31
C PHE A 213 0.94 1.14 -23.24
N ILE A 214 2.02 0.42 -22.93
CA ILE A 214 1.98 -1.04 -22.77
C ILE A 214 1.15 -1.43 -21.55
N ALA A 215 1.28 -0.69 -20.44
CA ALA A 215 0.59 -0.96 -19.19
C ALA A 215 -0.93 -0.98 -19.35
N LYS A 216 -1.50 -0.12 -20.20
CA LYS A 216 -2.94 -0.12 -20.51
C LYS A 216 -3.44 -1.48 -21.05
N PHE A 217 -2.62 -2.19 -21.81
CA PHE A 217 -3.00 -3.47 -22.43
C PHE A 217 -2.66 -4.68 -21.54
N VAL A 218 -1.66 -4.54 -20.67
CA VAL A 218 -1.16 -5.62 -19.82
C VAL A 218 -1.87 -5.67 -18.46
N ILE A 219 -2.22 -4.52 -17.88
CA ILE A 219 -2.89 -4.46 -16.58
C ILE A 219 -4.37 -4.81 -16.75
N HIS A 220 -4.84 -5.78 -15.96
CA HIS A 220 -6.25 -6.16 -15.93
C HIS A 220 -7.00 -5.43 -14.82
N ASP A 221 -8.22 -4.98 -15.08
CA ASP A 221 -8.96 -4.14 -14.11
C ASP A 221 -9.51 -4.91 -12.93
N ASN A 222 -10.14 -6.06 -13.18
CA ASN A 222 -10.81 -6.85 -12.16
C ASN A 222 -10.52 -8.34 -12.34
N PRO A 223 -10.54 -9.13 -11.24
CA PRO A 223 -10.50 -10.59 -11.31
C PRO A 223 -11.61 -11.17 -12.20
N GLU A 224 -12.75 -10.48 -12.29
CA GLU A 224 -13.92 -10.91 -13.05
C GLU A 224 -13.73 -10.80 -14.57
N THR A 225 -12.98 -9.80 -15.02
CA THR A 225 -12.74 -9.50 -16.45
C THR A 225 -11.38 -9.99 -16.94
N ALA A 226 -10.60 -10.61 -16.06
CA ALA A 226 -9.27 -11.14 -16.32
C ALA A 226 -9.30 -12.22 -17.41
N ARG A 227 -8.61 -11.98 -18.54
CA ARG A 227 -8.53 -12.93 -19.67
C ARG A 227 -7.54 -14.08 -19.44
N PHE A 228 -6.61 -13.93 -18.49
CA PHE A 228 -5.59 -14.95 -18.19
C PHE A 228 -6.03 -16.01 -17.16
N LEU A 229 -7.21 -15.82 -16.54
CA LEU A 229 -7.78 -16.75 -15.57
C LEU A 229 -8.78 -17.67 -16.25
N THR A 230 -8.66 -18.98 -15.98
CA THR A 230 -9.71 -19.96 -16.29
C THR A 230 -10.96 -19.72 -15.43
N ALA A 231 -12.11 -20.27 -15.83
CA ALA A 231 -13.36 -20.11 -15.09
C ALA A 231 -13.27 -20.64 -13.64
N GLU A 232 -12.55 -21.75 -13.43
CA GLU A 232 -12.26 -22.32 -12.11
C GLU A 232 -11.37 -21.39 -11.28
N GLU A 233 -10.23 -20.94 -11.84
CA GLU A 233 -9.32 -20.01 -11.15
C GLU A 233 -10.01 -18.69 -10.77
N ARG A 234 -10.89 -18.18 -11.65
CA ARG A 234 -11.67 -16.96 -11.38
C ARG A 234 -12.63 -17.16 -10.20
N THR A 235 -13.30 -18.30 -10.15
CA THR A 235 -14.22 -18.62 -9.05
C THR A 235 -13.44 -18.75 -7.74
N GLU A 236 -12.28 -19.41 -7.76
CA GLU A 236 -11.41 -19.52 -6.58
C GLU A 236 -10.98 -18.13 -6.07
N VAL A 237 -10.51 -17.24 -6.95
CA VAL A 237 -10.10 -15.88 -6.55
C VAL A 237 -11.26 -15.10 -5.94
N LYS A 238 -12.46 -15.15 -6.55
CA LYS A 238 -13.64 -14.48 -6.01
C LYS A 238 -14.00 -15.01 -4.62
N THR A 239 -14.05 -16.33 -4.44
CA THR A 239 -14.41 -16.94 -3.16
C THR A 239 -13.39 -16.60 -2.07
N ARG A 240 -12.10 -16.67 -2.37
CA ARG A 240 -11.02 -16.30 -1.42
C ARG A 240 -11.09 -14.84 -1.01
N LEU A 241 -11.32 -13.94 -1.97
CA LEU A 241 -11.46 -12.50 -1.68
C LEU A 241 -12.74 -12.21 -0.90
N LYS A 242 -13.86 -12.89 -1.18
CA LYS A 242 -15.11 -12.74 -0.43
C LYS A 242 -14.99 -13.24 1.01
N GLN A 243 -14.22 -14.29 1.25
CA GLN A 243 -13.92 -14.80 2.59
C GLN A 243 -13.03 -13.84 3.40
N ASP A 244 -12.10 -13.13 2.74
CA ASP A 244 -11.14 -12.23 3.39
C ASP A 244 -11.63 -10.77 3.50
N ARG A 245 -12.50 -10.34 2.58
CA ARG A 245 -13.21 -9.06 2.67
C ARG A 245 -14.25 -9.17 3.79
N THR A 246 -13.94 -8.54 4.93
CA THR A 246 -14.92 -8.21 5.96
C THR A 246 -16.12 -7.57 5.27
N SER A 247 -17.35 -8.02 5.54
CA SER A 247 -18.61 -7.58 4.89
C SER A 247 -18.96 -6.10 5.08
N LEU A 248 -17.98 -5.24 5.37
CA LEU A 248 -18.03 -3.79 5.52
C LEU A 248 -18.37 -3.11 4.19
N ALA A 249 -18.87 -1.87 4.28
CA ALA A 249 -19.29 -1.10 3.13
C ALA A 249 -18.10 -0.84 2.18
N ASP A 250 -18.24 -1.25 0.92
CA ASP A 250 -17.25 -1.03 -0.15
C ASP A 250 -17.59 0.23 -0.99
N GLU A 251 -18.82 0.73 -0.84
CA GLU A 251 -19.38 1.86 -1.59
C GLU A 251 -18.71 3.19 -1.20
N TYR A 252 -18.57 4.06 -2.20
CA TYR A 252 -18.10 5.42 -1.98
C TYR A 252 -19.18 6.24 -1.29
N ASN A 253 -18.95 6.62 -0.04
CA ASN A 253 -19.80 7.55 0.70
C ASN A 253 -18.91 8.59 1.40
N SER A 254 -19.25 9.87 1.22
CA SER A 254 -18.56 11.00 1.85
C SER A 254 -18.55 10.92 3.38
N LYS A 255 -19.51 10.20 3.99
CA LYS A 255 -19.51 9.87 5.43
C LYS A 255 -18.22 9.15 5.84
N TYR A 256 -17.80 8.12 5.09
CA TYR A 256 -16.59 7.35 5.38
C TYR A 256 -15.30 8.15 5.16
N LEU A 257 -15.34 9.21 4.35
CA LEU A 257 -14.22 10.15 4.20
C LEU A 257 -14.04 10.97 5.49
N TRP A 258 -15.12 11.50 6.06
CA TRP A 258 -15.09 12.23 7.32
C TRP A 258 -14.73 11.34 8.51
N ASP A 259 -15.19 10.08 8.52
CA ASP A 259 -14.79 9.10 9.53
C ASP A 259 -13.31 8.72 9.43
N ALA A 260 -12.72 8.74 8.23
CA ALA A 260 -11.28 8.60 8.03
C ALA A 260 -10.53 9.80 8.63
N LEU A 261 -10.94 11.01 8.29
CA LEU A 261 -10.30 12.24 8.74
C LEU A 261 -10.38 12.45 10.26
N LYS A 262 -11.34 11.82 10.95
CA LYS A 262 -11.48 11.92 12.41
C LYS A 262 -10.81 10.76 13.17
N ASP A 263 -10.29 9.75 12.48
CA ASP A 263 -9.71 8.58 13.14
C ASP A 263 -8.28 8.84 13.61
N TRP A 264 -8.12 8.98 14.92
CA TRP A 264 -6.82 9.19 15.56
C TRP A 264 -5.78 8.10 15.23
N LYS A 265 -6.22 6.85 14.95
CA LYS A 265 -5.31 5.75 14.58
C LYS A 265 -4.59 6.00 13.26
N ILE A 266 -5.24 6.72 12.34
CA ILE A 266 -4.67 7.09 11.05
C ILE A 266 -3.57 8.13 11.26
N TYR A 267 -3.79 9.12 12.14
CA TYR A 267 -2.76 10.11 12.49
C TYR A 267 -1.54 9.49 13.16
N VAL A 268 -1.72 8.46 14.01
CA VAL A 268 -0.58 7.74 14.59
C VAL A 268 0.21 6.98 13.51
N HIS A 269 -0.46 6.32 12.57
CA HIS A 269 0.23 5.68 11.43
C HIS A 269 0.90 6.70 10.49
N MET A 270 0.33 7.90 10.33
CA MET A 270 1.00 8.99 9.63
C MET A 270 2.31 9.39 10.31
N LEU A 271 2.31 9.59 11.64
CA LEU A 271 3.51 9.93 12.39
C LEU A 271 4.57 8.82 12.31
N ILE A 272 4.15 7.56 12.42
CA ILE A 272 5.03 6.40 12.21
C ILE A 272 5.67 6.47 10.82
N THR A 273 4.90 6.81 9.79
CA THR A 273 5.39 6.83 8.40
C THR A 273 6.31 8.00 8.14
N ILE A 274 6.03 9.18 8.69
CA ILE A 274 6.93 10.34 8.64
C ILE A 274 8.30 9.97 9.21
N GLY A 275 8.33 9.25 10.34
CA GLY A 275 9.58 8.83 10.96
C GLY A 275 10.33 7.72 10.22
N ILE A 276 9.73 7.09 9.20
CA ILE A 276 10.37 6.10 8.31
C ILE A 276 10.75 6.72 6.97
N TYR A 277 9.92 7.60 6.42
CA TYR A 277 10.15 8.24 5.13
C TYR A 277 11.26 9.29 5.22
N THR A 278 11.35 10.01 6.36
CA THR A 278 12.44 10.96 6.60
C THR A 278 13.82 10.30 6.48
N PRO A 279 14.12 9.19 7.19
CA PRO A 279 15.39 8.50 7.03
C PRO A 279 15.54 7.80 5.67
N LEU A 280 14.44 7.33 5.05
CA LEU A 280 14.46 6.74 3.70
C LEU A 280 15.00 7.73 2.67
N TYR A 281 14.39 8.92 2.56
CA TYR A 281 14.82 9.93 1.58
C TYR A 281 16.21 10.47 1.89
N SER A 282 16.54 10.64 3.17
CA SER A 282 17.86 11.10 3.59
C SER A 282 18.95 10.12 3.14
N ILE A 283 18.75 8.82 3.37
CA ILE A 283 19.70 7.80 2.93
C ILE A 283 19.72 7.69 1.41
N SER A 284 18.57 7.67 0.76
CA SER A 284 18.49 7.59 -0.71
C SER A 284 19.28 8.70 -1.41
N LEU A 285 19.18 9.93 -0.91
CA LEU A 285 19.84 11.11 -1.50
C LEU A 285 21.30 11.27 -1.10
N PHE A 286 21.65 10.92 0.15
CA PHE A 286 22.98 11.21 0.71
C PHE A 286 23.90 9.99 0.84
N LEU A 287 23.44 8.76 0.60
CA LEU A 287 24.29 7.56 0.74
C LEU A 287 25.60 7.65 -0.07
N PRO A 288 25.61 8.05 -1.36
CA PRO A 288 26.87 8.21 -2.10
C PRO A 288 27.78 9.28 -1.48
N THR A 289 27.20 10.34 -0.91
CA THR A 289 27.93 11.41 -0.22
C THR A 289 28.53 10.93 1.10
N ILE A 290 27.78 10.11 1.86
CA ILE A 290 28.25 9.47 3.10
C ILE A 290 29.43 8.55 2.78
N VAL A 291 29.32 7.73 1.74
CA VAL A 291 30.42 6.86 1.29
C VAL A 291 31.62 7.69 0.81
N LYS A 292 31.40 8.78 0.07
CA LYS A 292 32.48 9.68 -0.34
C LYS A 292 33.24 10.28 0.84
N ALA A 293 32.54 10.63 1.91
CA ALA A 293 33.15 11.15 3.14
C ALA A 293 34.10 10.14 3.82
N MET A 294 34.00 8.84 3.48
CA MET A 294 34.90 7.78 3.95
C MET A 294 36.25 7.71 3.20
N GLY A 295 36.49 8.63 2.23
CA GLY A 295 37.74 8.70 1.47
C GLY A 295 37.68 8.06 0.07
N TYR A 296 36.51 7.63 -0.38
CA TYR A 296 36.33 7.11 -1.74
C TYR A 296 36.24 8.24 -2.77
N THR A 297 36.72 8.01 -3.99
CA THR A 297 36.52 8.92 -5.14
C THR A 297 35.03 9.00 -5.50
N ASN A 298 34.59 10.05 -6.20
CA ASN A 298 33.17 10.20 -6.60
C ASN A 298 32.64 8.94 -7.31
N GLU A 299 33.42 8.42 -8.27
CA GLU A 299 33.06 7.24 -9.06
C GLU A 299 32.96 5.99 -8.19
N LYS A 300 33.96 5.76 -7.34
CA LYS A 300 33.98 4.62 -6.45
C LYS A 300 32.87 4.72 -5.39
N SER A 301 32.49 5.93 -4.97
CA SER A 301 31.43 6.14 -3.99
C SER A 301 30.05 5.79 -4.51
N GLN A 302 29.76 6.11 -5.78
CA GLN A 302 28.53 5.68 -6.44
C GLN A 302 28.47 4.16 -6.55
N LEU A 303 29.57 3.51 -6.95
CA LEU A 303 29.62 2.05 -7.06
C LEU A 303 29.52 1.36 -5.68
N MET A 304 30.17 1.92 -4.66
CA MET A 304 30.14 1.41 -3.29
C MET A 304 28.79 1.64 -2.59
N SER A 305 27.89 2.45 -3.15
CA SER A 305 26.50 2.60 -2.69
C SER A 305 25.58 1.45 -3.15
N VAL A 306 25.98 0.72 -4.21
CA VAL A 306 25.21 -0.40 -4.78
C VAL A 306 25.01 -1.55 -3.78
N PRO A 307 26.05 -2.05 -3.08
CA PRO A 307 25.88 -3.21 -2.20
C PRO A 307 24.91 -2.99 -1.03
N PRO A 308 24.92 -1.85 -0.30
CA PRO A 308 23.89 -1.55 0.68
C PRO A 308 22.47 -1.56 0.11
N TYR A 309 22.24 -1.00 -1.08
CA TYR A 309 20.92 -1.03 -1.72
C TYR A 309 20.48 -2.45 -2.11
N VAL A 310 21.39 -3.27 -2.64
CA VAL A 310 21.10 -4.67 -2.95
C VAL A 310 20.73 -5.44 -1.68
N ALA A 311 21.46 -5.23 -0.59
CA ALA A 311 21.12 -5.81 0.71
C ALA A 311 19.74 -5.33 1.21
N GLY A 312 19.44 -4.04 1.05
CA GLY A 312 18.12 -3.47 1.32
C GLY A 312 16.98 -4.09 0.52
N CYS A 313 17.21 -4.34 -0.77
CA CYS A 313 16.26 -5.00 -1.66
C CYS A 313 15.95 -6.42 -1.15
N ILE A 314 16.98 -7.20 -0.83
CA ILE A 314 16.83 -8.54 -0.26
C ILE A 314 16.11 -8.49 1.10
N ALA A 315 16.52 -7.60 2.00
CA ALA A 315 15.90 -7.41 3.31
C ALA A 315 14.41 -7.02 3.19
N THR A 316 14.05 -6.22 2.19
CA THR A 316 12.67 -5.78 1.94
C THR A 316 11.79 -6.96 1.53
N ILE A 317 12.26 -7.78 0.58
CA ILE A 317 11.53 -8.96 0.12
C ILE A 317 11.42 -10.00 1.24
N LEU A 318 12.51 -10.28 1.95
CA LEU A 318 12.52 -11.23 3.07
C LEU A 318 11.64 -10.74 4.22
N GLY A 319 11.72 -9.45 4.56
CA GLY A 319 10.88 -8.82 5.58
C GLY A 319 9.39 -8.95 5.27
N GLY A 320 8.99 -8.67 4.03
CA GLY A 320 7.62 -8.89 3.56
C GLY A 320 7.20 -10.36 3.64
N LEU A 321 8.06 -11.30 3.22
CA LEU A 321 7.78 -12.73 3.25
C LEU A 321 7.58 -13.27 4.68
N PHE A 322 8.50 -12.92 5.59
CA PHE A 322 8.46 -13.40 6.97
C PHE A 322 7.34 -12.73 7.77
N ALA A 323 7.10 -11.43 7.58
CA ALA A 323 6.02 -10.74 8.26
C ALA A 323 4.64 -11.27 7.84
N ASP A 324 4.45 -11.57 6.54
CA ASP A 324 3.20 -12.17 6.06
C ASP A 324 3.00 -13.61 6.57
N ARG A 325 4.07 -14.42 6.66
CA ARG A 325 4.01 -15.76 7.24
C ARG A 325 3.70 -15.74 8.74
N ALA A 326 4.32 -14.84 9.48
CA ALA A 326 4.14 -14.72 10.93
C ALA A 326 2.82 -14.03 11.31
N LYS A 327 2.18 -13.31 10.38
CA LYS A 327 0.96 -12.51 10.60
C LYS A 327 1.08 -11.50 11.77
N GLN A 328 2.30 -11.08 12.08
CA GLN A 328 2.63 -10.15 13.18
C GLN A 328 3.46 -8.98 12.64
N ARG A 329 2.87 -8.16 11.78
CA ARG A 329 3.59 -7.12 11.04
C ARG A 329 4.17 -6.05 11.97
N GLY A 330 3.51 -5.74 13.08
CA GLY A 330 4.00 -4.77 14.06
C GLY A 330 5.35 -5.19 14.68
N LEU A 331 5.56 -6.48 14.96
CA LEU A 331 6.83 -6.96 15.54
C LEU A 331 8.00 -6.83 14.57
N PHE A 332 7.80 -7.23 13.31
CA PHE A 332 8.84 -7.11 12.28
C PHE A 332 9.21 -5.65 12.05
N MET A 333 8.21 -4.77 12.01
CA MET A 333 8.41 -3.34 11.85
C MET A 333 9.26 -2.75 12.99
N MET A 334 8.98 -3.11 14.24
CA MET A 334 9.80 -2.72 15.38
C MET A 334 11.23 -3.27 15.28
N GLY A 335 11.40 -4.53 14.89
CA GLY A 335 12.72 -5.14 14.69
C GLY A 335 13.57 -4.39 13.64
N PHE A 336 12.96 -4.05 12.50
CA PHE A 336 13.62 -3.28 11.45
C PHE A 336 13.94 -1.84 11.88
N CYS A 337 13.09 -1.19 12.68
CA CYS A 337 13.41 0.10 13.29
C CYS A 337 14.66 0.01 14.20
N VAL A 338 14.78 -1.03 15.02
CA VAL A 338 15.96 -1.23 15.88
C VAL A 338 17.23 -1.42 15.04
N ILE A 339 17.16 -2.24 13.99
CA ILE A 339 18.28 -2.45 13.04
C ILE A 339 18.69 -1.11 12.40
N ALA A 340 17.73 -0.28 11.99
CA ALA A 340 18.01 1.04 11.42
C ALA A 340 18.69 1.99 12.44
N ILE A 341 18.21 2.00 13.69
CA ILE A 341 18.81 2.79 14.78
C ILE A 341 20.25 2.37 15.02
N ILE A 342 20.54 1.06 15.07
CA ILE A 342 21.90 0.54 15.22
C ILE A 342 22.78 1.04 14.07
N GLY A 343 22.30 0.98 12.82
CA GLY A 343 23.04 1.48 11.65
C GLY A 343 23.37 2.97 11.74
N PHE A 344 22.40 3.79 12.15
CA PHE A 344 22.62 5.22 12.36
C PHE A 344 23.57 5.53 13.52
N VAL A 345 23.50 4.76 14.61
CA VAL A 345 24.44 4.87 15.73
C VAL A 345 25.85 4.49 15.28
N MET A 346 26.03 3.46 14.46
CA MET A 346 27.34 3.10 13.90
C MET A 346 27.91 4.21 13.01
N LEU A 347 27.06 4.85 12.19
CA LEU A 347 27.46 5.96 11.33
C LEU A 347 27.93 7.19 12.13
N ILE A 348 27.26 7.50 13.26
CA ILE A 348 27.58 8.69 14.06
C ILE A 348 28.72 8.47 15.07
N SER A 349 28.85 7.26 15.62
CA SER A 349 29.78 6.96 16.72
C SER A 349 31.15 6.44 16.24
N SER A 350 31.22 5.87 15.03
CA SER A 350 32.45 5.29 14.53
C SER A 350 33.33 6.31 13.79
N HIS A 351 34.63 6.27 14.07
CA HIS A 351 35.66 6.95 13.28
C HIS A 351 36.28 6.07 12.19
N SER A 352 36.00 4.76 12.21
CA SER A 352 36.51 3.81 11.20
C SER A 352 35.61 3.78 9.97
N PRO A 353 36.15 4.04 8.76
CA PRO A 353 35.44 3.91 7.48
C PRO A 353 34.76 2.56 7.28
N ALA A 354 35.38 1.47 7.74
CA ALA A 354 34.82 0.12 7.60
C ALA A 354 33.55 -0.04 8.45
N ALA A 355 33.56 0.43 9.69
CA ALA A 355 32.39 0.37 10.56
C ALA A 355 31.27 1.33 10.11
N GLN A 356 31.61 2.50 9.57
CA GLN A 356 30.62 3.38 8.95
C GLN A 356 29.99 2.74 7.70
N TYR A 357 30.80 2.07 6.87
CA TYR A 357 30.29 1.34 5.71
C TYR A 357 29.33 0.22 6.10
N VAL A 358 29.68 -0.58 7.11
CA VAL A 358 28.76 -1.59 7.68
C VAL A 358 27.49 -0.93 8.22
N GLY A 359 27.59 0.22 8.89
CA GLY A 359 26.45 1.01 9.34
C GLY A 359 25.45 1.32 8.23
N THR A 360 25.93 1.61 7.01
CA THR A 360 25.04 1.83 5.85
C THR A 360 24.19 0.60 5.49
N PHE A 361 24.72 -0.62 5.65
CA PHE A 361 23.93 -1.85 5.43
C PHE A 361 22.82 -1.97 6.45
N PHE A 362 23.13 -1.78 7.74
CA PHE A 362 22.12 -1.83 8.80
C PHE A 362 21.03 -0.78 8.60
N THR A 363 21.41 0.44 8.26
CA THR A 363 20.47 1.53 7.99
C THR A 363 19.55 1.20 6.81
N VAL A 364 20.10 0.79 5.67
CA VAL A 364 19.31 0.47 4.46
C VAL A 364 18.43 -0.76 4.69
N CYS A 365 18.96 -1.83 5.29
CA CYS A 365 18.21 -3.04 5.62
C CYS A 365 17.15 -2.83 6.72
N GLY A 366 17.26 -1.79 7.54
CA GLY A 366 16.24 -1.46 8.54
C GLY A 366 15.14 -0.55 8.00
N ILE A 367 15.47 0.43 7.16
CA ILE A 367 14.46 1.43 6.71
C ILE A 367 13.61 0.92 5.55
N TYR A 368 14.23 0.32 4.54
CA TYR A 368 13.53 -0.04 3.31
C TYR A 368 12.42 -1.07 3.51
N PRO A 369 12.58 -2.12 4.34
CA PRO A 369 11.48 -3.07 4.61
C PRO A 369 10.30 -2.43 5.36
N ASN A 370 10.55 -1.39 6.17
CA ASN A 370 9.52 -0.74 6.96
C ASN A 370 8.47 0.00 6.12
N VAL A 371 8.82 0.44 4.90
CA VAL A 371 7.90 1.14 4.00
C VAL A 371 6.72 0.25 3.57
N PRO A 372 6.94 -0.89 2.86
CA PRO A 372 5.85 -1.77 2.46
C PRO A 372 5.17 -2.44 3.66
N LEU A 373 5.89 -2.72 4.75
CA LEU A 373 5.31 -3.28 5.97
C LEU A 373 4.34 -2.29 6.64
N GLY A 374 4.73 -1.02 6.78
CA GLY A 374 3.88 0.02 7.36
C GLY A 374 2.63 0.27 6.54
N VAL A 375 2.76 0.35 5.21
CA VAL A 375 1.63 0.53 4.30
C VAL A 375 0.66 -0.67 4.35
N ALA A 376 1.20 -1.89 4.37
CA ALA A 376 0.38 -3.10 4.48
C ALA A 376 -0.28 -3.23 5.86
N TRP A 377 0.40 -2.79 6.93
CA TRP A 377 -0.14 -2.81 8.30
C TRP A 377 -1.28 -1.79 8.46
N ASN A 378 -1.06 -0.56 8.01
CA ASN A 378 -2.09 0.49 7.99
C ASN A 378 -3.28 0.08 7.12
N GLY A 379 -3.02 -0.43 5.90
CA GLY A 379 -4.07 -0.90 4.98
C GLY A 379 -4.95 -2.00 5.57
N ASN A 380 -4.39 -2.89 6.39
CA ASN A 380 -5.13 -3.94 7.06
C ASN A 380 -5.95 -3.45 8.26
N ASN A 381 -5.48 -2.40 8.94
CA ASN A 381 -6.09 -1.88 10.17
C ASN A 381 -7.18 -0.83 9.93
N ILE A 382 -7.36 -0.39 8.68
CA ILE A 382 -8.46 0.50 8.30
C ILE A 382 -9.59 -0.31 7.62
N GLY A 383 -10.76 -0.29 8.26
CA GLY A 383 -12.01 -0.86 7.74
C GLY A 383 -12.67 0.06 6.70
N GLY A 384 -13.18 -0.51 5.60
CA GLY A 384 -13.82 0.21 4.50
C GLY A 384 -12.83 0.71 3.43
N ALA A 385 -13.09 0.41 2.16
CA ALA A 385 -12.14 0.67 1.07
C ALA A 385 -11.86 2.17 0.85
N THR A 386 -12.81 3.06 1.15
CA THR A 386 -12.64 4.53 1.00
C THR A 386 -11.82 5.10 2.14
N LYS A 387 -12.10 4.69 3.39
CA LYS A 387 -11.32 5.06 4.58
C LYS A 387 -9.86 4.60 4.44
N ARG A 388 -9.66 3.39 3.91
CA ARG A 388 -8.34 2.81 3.63
C ARG A 388 -7.57 3.60 2.58
N ALA A 389 -8.22 3.97 1.48
CA ALA A 389 -7.59 4.74 0.42
C ALA A 389 -7.16 6.15 0.90
N VAL A 390 -7.97 6.79 1.75
CA VAL A 390 -7.64 8.10 2.36
C VAL A 390 -6.54 7.95 3.42
N GLY A 391 -6.62 6.93 4.28
CA GLY A 391 -5.61 6.71 5.32
C GLY A 391 -4.24 6.31 4.78
N ILE A 392 -4.17 5.61 3.65
CA ILE A 392 -2.91 5.38 2.91
C ILE A 392 -2.43 6.68 2.25
N ALA A 393 -3.35 7.49 1.70
CA ALA A 393 -3.02 8.76 1.04
C ALA A 393 -2.46 9.85 1.98
N MET A 394 -2.76 9.79 3.27
CA MET A 394 -2.23 10.77 4.23
C MET A 394 -0.81 10.46 4.74
N HIS A 395 -0.21 9.33 4.33
CA HIS A 395 1.07 8.86 4.86
C HIS A 395 2.31 9.69 4.47
N VAL A 396 2.21 10.57 3.46
CA VAL A 396 3.39 11.20 2.80
C VAL A 396 3.57 12.69 3.15
N ALA A 397 2.78 13.25 4.08
CA ALA A 397 2.51 14.69 4.11
C ALA A 397 3.59 15.65 4.69
N PHE A 398 4.74 15.21 5.21
CA PHE A 398 5.68 16.16 5.84
C PHE A 398 7.15 15.81 5.65
N THR A 399 7.95 16.77 5.13
CA THR A 399 9.43 16.72 5.23
C THR A 399 10.03 18.12 5.35
N TYR A 400 10.99 18.28 6.26
CA TYR A 400 11.64 19.53 6.67
C TYR A 400 12.91 19.89 5.89
N ARG A 401 13.33 21.15 6.06
CA ARG A 401 14.38 21.91 5.34
C ARG A 401 15.77 21.70 5.97
N SER A 402 16.82 21.61 5.15
CA SER A 402 18.20 21.31 5.57
C SER A 402 19.11 22.55 5.58
N THR A 403 19.60 22.94 6.75
CA THR A 403 20.72 23.87 6.92
C THR A 403 21.54 23.38 8.11
N GLU A 404 22.60 22.58 7.88
CA GLU A 404 23.78 22.44 8.76
C GLU A 404 24.71 21.28 8.30
N ALA A 405 25.81 21.65 7.64
CA ALA A 405 27.02 20.85 7.43
C ALA A 405 28.11 21.36 8.41
N PRO A 406 29.12 20.58 8.86
CA PRO A 406 29.78 19.49 8.14
C PRO A 406 29.88 18.13 8.87
N ARG A 407 29.38 17.99 10.10
CA ARG A 407 29.37 16.68 10.81
C ARG A 407 28.00 16.01 10.90
N TYR A 408 26.94 16.61 10.36
CA TYR A 408 25.58 16.05 10.32
C TYR A 408 25.11 15.39 11.64
N PHE A 409 25.59 15.85 12.81
CA PHE A 409 25.15 15.32 14.11
C PHE A 409 23.67 15.60 14.32
N ALA A 410 23.21 16.80 13.92
CA ALA A 410 21.79 17.14 13.88
C ALA A 410 21.02 16.27 12.86
N GLY A 411 21.63 15.96 11.71
CA GLY A 411 21.03 15.10 10.68
C GLY A 411 20.82 13.66 11.16
N HIS A 412 21.90 12.95 11.51
CA HIS A 412 21.82 11.57 12.00
C HIS A 412 21.08 11.47 13.34
N GLY A 413 21.23 12.46 14.23
CA GLY A 413 20.46 12.56 15.47
C GLY A 413 18.97 12.73 15.24
N LEU A 414 18.57 13.54 14.25
CA LEU A 414 17.18 13.66 13.81
C LEU A 414 16.67 12.35 13.20
N LEU A 415 17.48 11.64 12.41
CA LEU A 415 17.10 10.35 11.84
C LEU A 415 16.91 9.28 12.93
N ILE A 416 17.77 9.26 13.94
CA ILE A 416 17.61 8.39 15.11
C ILE A 416 16.36 8.78 15.90
N ALA A 417 16.13 10.06 16.16
CA ALA A 417 14.97 10.54 16.92
C ALA A 417 13.65 10.20 16.20
N THR A 418 13.59 10.43 14.89
CA THR A 418 12.40 10.14 14.08
C THR A 418 12.16 8.64 13.93
N THR A 419 13.20 7.83 13.75
CA THR A 419 13.08 6.35 13.72
C THR A 419 12.67 5.80 15.10
N THR A 420 13.19 6.39 16.18
CA THR A 420 12.84 6.02 17.56
C THR A 420 11.39 6.39 17.88
N MET A 421 10.92 7.55 17.42
CA MET A 421 9.51 7.93 17.49
C MET A 421 8.64 6.89 16.78
N SER A 422 9.00 6.47 15.56
CA SER A 422 8.28 5.41 14.84
C SER A 422 8.30 4.08 15.59
N LEU A 423 9.41 3.71 16.23
CA LEU A 423 9.51 2.50 17.06
C LEU A 423 8.54 2.55 18.26
N VAL A 424 8.56 3.65 19.02
CA VAL A 424 7.69 3.83 20.20
C VAL A 424 6.22 3.86 19.81
N LEU A 425 5.85 4.58 18.75
CA LEU A 425 4.48 4.63 18.26
C LEU A 425 4.02 3.29 17.68
N SER A 426 4.91 2.54 17.00
CA SER A 426 4.60 1.18 16.53
C SER A 426 4.38 0.23 17.70
N PHE A 427 5.17 0.33 18.77
CA PHE A 427 4.95 -0.43 20.00
C PHE A 427 3.61 -0.09 20.65
N PHE A 428 3.29 1.19 20.77
CA PHE A 428 2.01 1.66 21.30
C PHE A 428 0.83 1.10 20.48
N MET A 429 0.88 1.20 19.14
CA MET A 429 -0.17 0.66 18.28
C MET A 429 -0.26 -0.86 18.39
N HIS A 430 0.86 -1.58 18.41
CA HIS A 430 0.86 -3.03 18.56
C HIS A 430 0.18 -3.47 19.87
N VAL A 431 0.50 -2.83 20.99
CA VAL A 431 -0.13 -3.11 22.29
C VAL A 431 -1.61 -2.74 22.29
N TYR A 432 -1.97 -1.57 21.74
CA TYR A 432 -3.36 -1.13 21.66
C TYR A 432 -4.23 -2.08 20.83
N LEU A 433 -3.78 -2.41 19.61
CA LEU A 433 -4.51 -3.30 18.70
C LEU A 433 -4.65 -4.72 19.29
N ARG A 434 -3.63 -5.21 20.00
CA ARG A 434 -3.69 -6.48 20.70
C ARG A 434 -4.66 -6.46 21.88
N ARG A 435 -4.68 -5.38 22.67
CA ARG A 435 -5.64 -5.19 23.77
C ARG A 435 -7.08 -5.11 23.26
N GLU A 436 -7.30 -4.37 22.18
CA GLU A 436 -8.62 -4.21 21.57
C GLU A 436 -9.12 -5.52 20.97
N ASN A 437 -8.24 -6.29 20.33
CA ASN A 437 -8.55 -7.65 19.89
C ASN A 437 -8.92 -8.55 21.10
N ASN A 438 -8.13 -8.55 22.18
CA ASN A 438 -8.44 -9.35 23.37
C ASN A 438 -9.78 -8.96 24.01
N ARG A 439 -10.08 -7.65 24.12
CA ARG A 439 -11.37 -7.14 24.62
C ARG A 439 -12.54 -7.71 23.80
N ARG A 440 -12.44 -7.68 22.46
CA ARG A 440 -13.46 -8.23 21.57
C ARG A 440 -13.61 -9.75 21.68
N ASP A 441 -12.51 -10.47 21.92
CA ASP A 441 -12.56 -11.92 22.16
C ASP A 441 -13.25 -12.25 23.50
N GLU A 442 -13.07 -11.42 24.52
CA GLU A 442 -13.75 -11.55 25.81
C GLU A 442 -15.25 -11.22 25.71
N GLU A 443 -15.61 -10.13 25.01
CA GLU A 443 -17.02 -9.77 24.77
C GLU A 443 -17.74 -10.85 23.97
N LEU A 444 -17.12 -11.38 22.92
CA LEU A 444 -17.66 -12.49 22.15
C LEU A 444 -17.88 -13.73 23.01
N ARG A 445 -16.92 -14.08 23.89
CA ARG A 445 -17.07 -15.21 24.80
C ARG A 445 -18.26 -15.02 25.74
N GLN A 446 -18.41 -13.82 26.31
CA GLN A 446 -19.55 -13.50 27.18
C GLN A 446 -20.89 -13.62 26.45
N GLU A 447 -20.97 -13.14 25.20
CA GLU A 447 -22.18 -13.29 24.37
C GLU A 447 -22.50 -14.76 24.07
N MET A 448 -21.50 -15.56 23.75
CA MET A 448 -21.65 -17.00 23.49
C MET A 448 -22.07 -17.77 24.75
N ASP A 449 -21.49 -17.43 25.90
CA ASP A 449 -21.83 -18.01 27.20
C ASP A 449 -23.27 -17.68 27.59
N ALA A 450 -23.70 -16.43 27.37
CA ALA A 450 -25.08 -15.99 27.60
C ALA A 450 -26.10 -16.68 26.68
N ALA A 451 -25.68 -17.09 25.47
CA ALA A 451 -26.54 -17.75 24.49
C ALA A 451 -26.64 -19.28 24.64
N GLY A 452 -26.08 -19.87 25.71
CA GLY A 452 -26.26 -21.29 26.03
C GLY A 452 -25.08 -22.21 25.67
N GLY A 453 -23.86 -21.68 25.52
CA GLY A 453 -22.64 -22.43 25.82
C GLY A 453 -22.13 -23.44 24.79
N LYS A 454 -22.57 -23.42 23.53
CA LYS A 454 -21.80 -24.11 22.47
C LYS A 454 -20.65 -23.21 22.05
N ILE A 455 -19.41 -23.66 22.27
CA ILE A 455 -18.21 -23.01 21.72
C ILE A 455 -18.23 -23.23 20.20
N VAL A 456 -18.84 -22.29 19.49
CA VAL A 456 -18.79 -22.19 18.03
C VAL A 456 -17.58 -21.34 17.64
N SER A 457 -16.91 -21.61 16.52
CA SER A 457 -15.86 -20.70 16.07
C SER A 457 -16.47 -19.32 15.78
N ARG A 458 -15.71 -18.24 15.98
CA ARG A 458 -16.19 -16.88 15.71
C ARG A 458 -16.75 -16.70 14.29
N ASP A 459 -16.12 -17.34 13.31
CA ASP A 459 -16.54 -17.23 11.92
C ASP A 459 -17.89 -17.90 11.67
N GLU A 460 -18.26 -18.89 12.49
CA GLU A 460 -19.58 -19.54 12.53
C GLU A 460 -20.59 -18.76 13.39
N TRP A 461 -20.14 -18.01 14.40
CA TRP A 461 -21.00 -17.15 15.24
C TRP A 461 -21.62 -15.99 14.45
N TYR A 462 -20.81 -15.25 13.70
CA TYR A 462 -21.29 -14.10 12.93
C TYR A 462 -21.89 -14.53 11.60
N THR A 463 -23.22 -14.61 11.55
CA THR A 463 -23.98 -14.84 10.30
C THR A 463 -23.84 -13.67 9.31
N GLN A 464 -24.15 -13.91 8.04
CA GLN A 464 -24.05 -12.88 7.00
C GLN A 464 -24.94 -11.66 7.32
N GLU A 465 -26.14 -11.88 7.85
CA GLU A 465 -27.06 -10.82 8.28
C GLU A 465 -26.51 -9.98 9.45
N MET A 466 -25.85 -10.60 10.43
CA MET A 466 -25.20 -9.86 11.53
C MET A 466 -24.08 -8.96 11.01
N ARG A 467 -23.27 -9.46 10.08
CA ARG A 467 -22.20 -8.68 9.44
C ARG A 467 -22.75 -7.55 8.58
N GLU A 468 -23.88 -7.75 7.92
CA GLU A 468 -24.57 -6.72 7.14
C GLU A 468 -25.16 -5.61 8.01
N LYS A 469 -25.72 -5.94 9.20
CA LYS A 469 -26.21 -4.93 10.16
C LYS A 469 -25.11 -4.02 10.69
N GLU A 470 -23.90 -4.54 10.83
CA GLU A 470 -22.73 -3.78 11.30
C GLU A 470 -21.83 -3.27 10.15
N ARG A 471 -22.27 -3.42 8.90
CA ARG A 471 -21.51 -3.07 7.68
C ARG A 471 -21.03 -1.62 7.65
N GLU A 472 -21.82 -0.70 8.21
CA GLU A 472 -21.49 0.73 8.26
C GLU A 472 -20.59 1.11 9.45
N ARG A 473 -20.36 0.22 10.42
CA ARG A 473 -19.59 0.54 11.64
C ARG A 473 -18.07 0.59 11.41
N GLY A 474 -17.59 0.28 10.20
CA GLY A 474 -16.17 0.38 9.85
C GLY A 474 -15.28 -0.48 10.74
N ASP A 475 -14.27 0.12 11.36
CA ASP A 475 -13.34 -0.54 12.29
C ASP A 475 -13.95 -0.82 13.68
N TYR A 476 -15.12 -0.24 14.00
CA TYR A 476 -15.86 -0.49 15.23
C TYR A 476 -16.82 -1.69 15.14
N ALA A 477 -16.92 -2.33 13.97
CA ALA A 477 -17.70 -3.56 13.84
C ALA A 477 -17.13 -4.65 14.75
N SER A 478 -18.00 -5.36 15.48
CA SER A 478 -17.63 -6.35 16.49
C SER A 478 -16.79 -7.51 15.90
N PHE A 479 -17.13 -7.89 14.67
CA PHE A 479 -16.44 -8.95 13.92
C PHE A 479 -15.11 -8.52 13.26
N PHE A 480 -14.81 -7.22 13.20
CA PHE A 480 -13.56 -6.72 12.63
C PHE A 480 -12.36 -7.02 13.54
N ARG A 481 -11.23 -7.43 12.95
CA ARG A 481 -9.98 -7.67 13.66
C ARG A 481 -8.86 -6.82 13.11
N TYR A 482 -8.11 -6.25 14.04
CA TYR A 482 -6.86 -5.59 13.72
C TYR A 482 -5.76 -6.62 13.47
N THR A 483 -4.92 -6.33 12.48
CA THR A 483 -3.67 -7.06 12.27
C THR A 483 -2.63 -6.54 13.25
N ILE A 484 -1.99 -7.45 13.97
CA ILE A 484 -1.03 -7.15 15.05
C ILE A 484 0.38 -6.88 14.49
#